data_AF-E0RY63-F1
#
_entry.id   AF-E0RY63-F1
#
_cell.length_a   1.000
_cell.length_b   1.000
_cell.length_c   1.000
_cell.angle_alpha   90.00
_cell.angle_beta   90.00
_cell.angle_gamma   90.00
#
_symmetry.space_group_name_H-M   'P 1'
#
loop_
_entity.id
_entity.type
_entity.pdbx_description
1 polymer ?
#
loop_
_entity_poly.entity_id
_entity_poly.type
_entity_poly.pdbx_seq_one_letter_code
_entity_poly.pdbx_strand_id
1 'polypeptide(L)'
;MHLLPVLFLRKERVMKKICDCVDGNMDVLMYDNTIKKVRDLCKDDIVYSVSYDGEDLTFTRGTILEVNRRKSSAVRITLSDGRILISSPCHQWLSQSGWLLTYDDSEASNSFLFLQENTYMQGIYRNIPLNIKESKLYMAGYLIGVEVFGKSLVPLRGGEYADFVSPDIEVTRRVYNYYKYFGVETSLSDFCATNLDTNEIFATKKLKASYKDVLKLSEKYVVNKENEEFRRGFVAGLYDSAGTVNPIKKSLKSLKKDFLEILEKGLKQYDFDYSYRSEFWEGALLGGAPELIRFYNIFKPVNKLPVENIEASNIHQENNRIVSIEEIRSDNLYEIVTTSRNFIANGIVTHDCAVIDQN
;
A
#
# COMPACT_ATOMS: atom_id res chain seq x y z
N MET A 1 11.90 78.15 -8.68
CA MET A 1 10.79 77.24 -9.04
C MET A 1 11.42 75.85 -9.23
N HIS A 2 11.61 75.12 -8.13
CA HIS A 2 12.24 73.80 -8.11
C HIS A 2 11.16 72.72 -8.02
N LEU A 3 11.10 71.84 -9.02
CA LEU A 3 10.28 70.63 -9.01
C LEU A 3 11.05 69.52 -8.29
N LEU A 4 10.50 69.07 -7.16
CA LEU A 4 10.88 67.82 -6.49
C LEU A 4 10.24 66.63 -7.23
N PRO A 5 10.97 65.54 -7.49
CA PRO A 5 10.36 64.30 -7.96
C PRO A 5 9.71 63.56 -6.78
N VAL A 6 8.45 63.18 -6.95
CA VAL A 6 7.70 62.31 -6.05
C VAL A 6 8.30 60.90 -6.14
N LEU A 7 8.97 60.43 -5.09
CA LEU A 7 9.33 59.03 -4.93
C LEU A 7 8.05 58.20 -4.76
N PHE A 8 7.68 57.44 -5.79
CA PHE A 8 6.77 56.31 -5.62
C PHE A 8 7.51 55.21 -4.85
N LEU A 9 7.25 55.11 -3.55
CA LEU A 9 7.60 53.93 -2.76
C LEU A 9 6.81 52.74 -3.32
N ARG A 10 7.47 51.89 -4.12
CA ARG A 10 7.00 50.52 -4.39
C ARG A 10 6.87 49.83 -3.03
N LYS A 11 5.64 49.57 -2.58
CA LYS A 11 5.40 48.58 -1.53
C LYS A 11 6.01 47.26 -2.02
N GLU A 12 7.05 46.80 -1.34
CA GLU A 12 7.50 45.42 -1.45
C GLU A 12 6.29 44.52 -1.19
N ARG A 13 5.88 43.74 -2.19
CA ARG A 13 4.86 42.72 -2.03
C ARG A 13 5.43 41.69 -1.06
N VAL A 14 4.88 41.66 0.15
CA VAL A 14 5.15 40.58 1.11
C VAL A 14 4.71 39.27 0.46
N MET A 15 5.67 38.40 0.16
CA MET A 15 5.44 37.01 -0.26
C MET A 15 4.57 36.33 0.81
N LYS A 16 3.29 36.08 0.50
CA LYS A 16 2.45 35.27 1.39
C LYS A 16 2.64 33.81 0.98
N LYS A 17 3.54 33.10 1.66
CA LYS A 17 3.66 31.65 1.54
C LYS A 17 2.27 31.06 1.83
N ILE A 18 1.67 30.38 0.86
CA ILE A 18 0.45 29.60 1.10
C ILE A 18 0.87 28.46 2.02
N CYS A 19 0.29 28.41 3.22
CA CYS A 19 0.61 27.42 4.23
C CYS A 19 -0.09 26.13 3.82
N ASP A 20 0.61 25.24 3.13
CA ASP A 20 0.05 23.98 2.62
C ASP A 20 0.62 22.84 3.49
N CYS A 21 -0.20 22.36 4.42
CA CYS A 21 0.24 21.47 5.50
C CYS A 21 -0.84 20.45 5.88
N VAL A 22 -0.41 19.24 6.22
CA VAL A 22 -1.28 18.16 6.75
C VAL A 22 -0.90 17.78 8.18
N ASP A 23 -1.83 17.16 8.91
CA ASP A 23 -1.56 16.68 10.28
C ASP A 23 -0.52 15.54 10.31
N GLY A 24 0.38 15.63 11.27
CA GLY A 24 1.47 14.69 11.49
C GLY A 24 1.04 13.24 11.77
N ASN A 25 -0.21 13.00 12.16
CA ASN A 25 -0.75 11.67 12.42
C ASN A 25 -1.47 11.04 11.21
N MET A 26 -1.53 11.75 10.08
CA MET A 26 -2.04 11.17 8.84
C MET A 26 -1.07 10.10 8.32
N ASP A 27 -1.64 9.06 7.74
CA ASP A 27 -0.97 7.89 7.20
C ASP A 27 -0.59 8.11 5.74
N VAL A 28 0.70 8.12 5.44
CA VAL A 28 1.24 8.28 4.09
C VAL A 28 1.53 6.91 3.49
N LEU A 29 1.07 6.73 2.24
CA LEU A 29 1.33 5.53 1.48
C LEU A 29 2.74 5.54 0.90
N MET A 30 3.60 4.69 1.45
CA MET A 30 4.99 4.53 1.04
C MET A 30 5.08 3.69 -0.24
N TYR A 31 6.11 3.92 -1.06
CA TYR A 31 6.27 3.25 -2.35
C TYR A 31 6.48 1.73 -2.24
N ASP A 32 6.92 1.23 -1.08
CA ASP A 32 7.03 -0.20 -0.75
C ASP A 32 5.70 -0.83 -0.31
N ASN A 33 4.58 -0.11 -0.47
CA ASN A 33 3.23 -0.46 -0.04
C ASN A 33 3.03 -0.52 1.47
N THR A 34 3.97 0.02 2.25
CA THR A 34 3.80 0.23 3.69
C THR A 34 3.18 1.59 3.98
N ILE A 35 2.95 1.88 5.26
CA ILE A 35 2.38 3.13 5.72
C ILE A 35 3.31 3.74 6.76
N LYS A 36 3.51 5.06 6.65
CA LYS A 36 4.28 5.85 7.61
C LYS A 36 3.48 7.08 8.01
N LYS A 37 3.58 7.51 9.26
CA LYS A 37 2.92 8.77 9.66
C LYS A 37 3.65 9.95 9.02
N VAL A 38 2.92 11.00 8.67
CA VAL A 38 3.50 12.26 8.14
C VAL A 38 4.67 12.74 9.01
N ARG A 39 4.51 12.74 10.33
CA ARG A 39 5.54 13.19 11.28
C ARG A 39 6.82 12.33 11.31
N ASP A 40 6.72 11.09 10.83
CA ASP A 40 7.83 10.14 10.83
C ASP A 40 8.58 10.19 9.48
N LEU A 41 8.03 10.85 8.46
CA LEU A 41 8.68 11.01 7.15
C LEU A 41 10.05 11.68 7.28
N CYS A 42 10.95 11.27 6.41
CA CYS A 42 12.31 11.77 6.32
C CYS A 42 12.63 12.17 4.87
N LYS A 43 13.61 13.06 4.70
CA LYS A 43 14.19 13.34 3.39
C LYS A 43 14.64 12.03 2.74
N ASP A 44 14.44 11.93 1.42
CA ASP A 44 14.75 10.78 0.57
C ASP A 44 13.83 9.55 0.75
N ASP A 45 12.83 9.62 1.65
CA ASP A 45 11.74 8.65 1.68
C ASP A 45 11.02 8.63 0.32
N ILE A 46 10.61 7.45 -0.12
CA ILE A 46 9.91 7.26 -1.40
C ILE A 46 8.44 6.95 -1.12
N VAL A 47 7.55 7.74 -1.68
CA VAL A 47 6.10 7.67 -1.50
C VAL A 47 5.39 7.42 -2.82
N TYR A 48 4.17 6.90 -2.75
CA TYR A 48 3.29 6.97 -3.91
C TYR A 48 2.74 8.38 -4.07
N SER A 49 2.72 8.77 -5.33
CA SER A 49 2.10 9.97 -5.85
C SER A 49 1.18 9.56 -6.99
N VAL A 50 0.55 10.54 -7.63
CA VAL A 50 -0.24 10.32 -8.84
C VAL A 50 0.13 11.32 -9.92
N SER A 51 0.12 10.84 -11.17
CA SER A 51 0.01 11.68 -12.35
C SER A 51 -1.46 11.89 -12.65
N TYR A 52 -1.88 13.15 -12.81
CA TYR A 52 -3.25 13.53 -13.13
C TYR A 52 -3.24 14.57 -14.24
N ASP A 53 -3.89 14.26 -15.36
CA ASP A 53 -3.98 15.15 -16.53
C ASP A 53 -5.36 15.82 -16.69
N GLY A 54 -6.29 15.57 -15.77
CA GLY A 54 -7.68 16.01 -15.84
C GLY A 54 -8.66 14.86 -15.96
N GLU A 55 -8.24 13.76 -16.58
CA GLU A 55 -9.07 12.59 -16.85
C GLU A 55 -8.49 11.34 -16.18
N ASP A 56 -7.22 11.04 -16.48
CA ASP A 56 -6.55 9.83 -16.01
C ASP A 56 -5.79 10.08 -14.72
N LEU A 57 -5.91 9.13 -13.79
CA LEU A 57 -5.19 9.14 -12.52
C LEU A 57 -4.31 7.89 -12.45
N THR A 58 -3.00 8.06 -12.54
CA THR A 58 -2.05 6.92 -12.54
C THR A 58 -1.09 7.03 -11.38
N PHE A 59 -0.88 5.94 -10.64
CA PHE A 59 0.12 5.89 -9.58
C PHE A 59 1.53 6.15 -10.14
N THR A 60 2.26 7.04 -9.49
CA THR A 60 3.66 7.36 -9.81
C THR A 60 4.50 7.38 -8.54
N ARG A 61 5.81 7.55 -8.70
CA ARG A 61 6.78 7.63 -7.64
C ARG A 61 7.10 9.08 -7.27
N GLY A 62 7.05 9.41 -5.98
CA GLY A 62 7.53 10.67 -5.42
C GLY A 62 8.67 10.45 -4.42
N THR A 63 9.60 11.38 -4.34
CA THR A 63 10.64 11.42 -3.29
C THR A 63 10.38 12.61 -2.37
N ILE A 64 10.43 12.39 -1.06
CA ILE A 64 10.34 13.44 -0.06
C ILE A 64 11.62 14.29 -0.09
N LEU A 65 11.46 15.59 -0.33
CA LEU A 65 12.54 16.58 -0.35
C LEU A 65 12.69 17.27 1.00
N GLU A 66 11.57 17.64 1.63
CA GLU A 66 11.53 18.36 2.91
C GLU A 66 10.34 17.94 3.78
N VAL A 67 10.54 17.98 5.10
CA VAL A 67 9.51 17.74 6.12
C VAL A 67 9.69 18.78 7.22
N ASN A 68 8.76 19.73 7.33
CA ASN A 68 8.87 20.85 8.25
C ASN A 68 7.62 21.00 9.12
N ARG A 69 7.78 20.93 10.45
CA ARG A 69 6.66 21.17 11.37
C ARG A 69 6.23 22.64 11.38
N ARG A 70 4.92 22.87 11.47
CA ARG A 70 4.27 24.19 11.58
C ARG A 70 3.16 24.19 12.62
N LYS A 71 2.81 25.39 13.08
CA LYS A 71 1.61 25.67 13.88
C LYS A 71 0.73 26.63 13.09
N SER A 72 -0.54 26.30 12.94
CA SER A 72 -1.51 27.12 12.18
C SER A 72 -2.93 26.81 12.63
N SER A 73 -3.90 27.62 12.19
CA SER A 73 -5.29 27.15 12.07
C SER A 73 -5.31 25.90 11.19
N ALA A 74 -6.27 25.01 11.47
CA ALA A 74 -6.44 23.77 10.73
C ALA A 74 -7.92 23.56 10.43
N VAL A 75 -8.20 22.71 9.47
CA VAL A 75 -9.54 22.32 9.05
C VAL A 75 -9.62 20.81 9.12
N ARG A 76 -10.66 20.31 9.78
CA ARG A 76 -11.03 18.90 9.82
C ARG A 76 -12.02 18.63 8.69
N ILE A 77 -11.69 17.68 7.83
CA ILE A 77 -12.59 17.14 6.81
C ILE A 77 -12.97 15.73 7.25
N THR A 78 -14.27 15.46 7.33
CA THR A 78 -14.79 14.11 7.61
C THR A 78 -15.33 13.49 6.35
N LEU A 79 -14.98 12.23 6.08
CA LEU A 79 -15.48 11.46 4.92
C LEU A 79 -16.64 10.55 5.30
N SER A 80 -17.41 10.12 4.31
CA SER A 80 -18.58 9.26 4.49
C SER A 80 -18.25 7.89 5.09
N ASP A 81 -17.01 7.43 4.97
CA ASP A 81 -16.51 6.20 5.60
C ASP A 81 -15.92 6.42 7.01
N GLY A 82 -16.00 7.64 7.55
CA GLY A 82 -15.51 8.01 8.88
C GLY A 82 -14.02 8.38 8.94
N ARG A 83 -13.27 8.35 7.83
CA ARG A 83 -11.91 8.90 7.82
C ARG A 83 -11.91 10.39 8.08
N ILE A 84 -10.84 10.84 8.73
CA ILE A 84 -10.62 12.24 9.09
C ILE A 84 -9.34 12.71 8.38
N LEU A 85 -9.44 13.82 7.66
CA LEU A 85 -8.29 14.55 7.13
C LEU A 85 -8.16 15.85 7.92
N ILE A 86 -6.93 16.23 8.25
CA ILE A 86 -6.66 17.49 8.91
C ILE A 86 -5.56 18.20 8.14
N SER A 87 -5.83 19.43 7.74
CA SER A 87 -4.88 20.25 6.99
C SER A 87 -5.03 21.73 7.30
N SER A 88 -4.15 22.57 6.79
CA SER A 88 -4.34 24.01 6.79
C SER A 88 -5.49 24.44 5.86
N PRO A 89 -6.11 25.62 6.07
CA PRO A 89 -7.22 26.09 5.23
C PRO A 89 -6.90 26.16 3.73
N CYS A 90 -5.65 26.48 3.37
CA CYS A 90 -5.22 26.58 1.98
C CYS A 90 -4.52 25.33 1.43
N HIS A 91 -4.65 24.18 2.11
CA HIS A 91 -4.16 22.90 1.60
C HIS A 91 -5.00 22.44 0.40
N GLN A 92 -4.37 21.89 -0.64
CA GLN A 92 -5.08 21.40 -1.83
C GLN A 92 -5.31 19.88 -1.81
N TRP A 93 -6.53 19.48 -2.16
CA TRP A 93 -6.94 18.08 -2.30
C TRP A 93 -7.42 17.80 -3.71
N LEU A 94 -7.12 16.61 -4.23
CA LEU A 94 -7.63 16.22 -5.54
C LEU A 94 -9.06 15.70 -5.40
N SER A 95 -9.98 16.25 -6.19
CA SER A 95 -11.39 15.85 -6.28
C SER A 95 -11.76 15.35 -7.67
N GLN A 96 -12.98 14.85 -7.84
CA GLN A 96 -13.54 14.54 -9.17
C GLN A 96 -13.56 15.76 -10.12
N SER A 97 -13.58 16.99 -9.58
CA SER A 97 -13.56 18.23 -10.36
C SER A 97 -12.17 18.85 -10.47
N GLY A 98 -11.12 18.11 -10.10
CA GLY A 98 -9.74 18.59 -10.05
C GLY A 98 -9.31 19.08 -8.67
N TRP A 99 -8.24 19.88 -8.62
CA TRP A 99 -7.63 20.36 -7.39
C TRP A 99 -8.45 21.47 -6.73
N LEU A 100 -8.86 21.26 -5.48
CA LEU A 100 -9.64 22.22 -4.69
C LEU A 100 -8.91 22.56 -3.38
N LEU A 101 -9.00 23.82 -2.96
CA LEU A 101 -8.50 24.27 -1.65
C LEU A 101 -9.42 23.78 -0.52
N THR A 102 -8.87 23.60 0.67
CA THR A 102 -9.60 23.02 1.79
C THR A 102 -10.74 23.90 2.29
N TYR A 103 -10.48 25.19 2.52
CA TYR A 103 -11.44 26.09 3.15
C TYR A 103 -11.09 27.55 2.83
N ASP A 104 -12.12 28.35 2.55
CA ASP A 104 -11.96 29.78 2.33
C ASP A 104 -12.10 30.56 3.64
N ASP A 105 -11.05 31.27 4.03
CA ASP A 105 -11.04 32.14 5.23
C ASP A 105 -11.04 33.64 4.84
N SER A 106 -11.36 34.00 3.59
CA SER A 106 -11.36 35.42 3.16
C SER A 106 -12.19 35.71 1.90
N GLU A 107 -12.56 36.97 1.65
CA GLU A 107 -13.09 37.46 0.36
C GLU A 107 -12.03 37.40 -0.79
N ALA A 108 -11.29 36.31 -0.89
CA ALA A 108 -10.22 36.13 -1.86
C ALA A 108 -10.83 35.69 -3.19
N SER A 109 -11.02 36.65 -4.10
CA SER A 109 -11.01 36.48 -5.57
C SER A 109 -11.91 35.37 -6.12
N ASN A 110 -12.86 35.71 -7.00
CA ASN A 110 -13.75 34.81 -7.77
C ASN A 110 -13.05 33.69 -8.62
N SER A 111 -11.78 33.38 -8.38
CA SER A 111 -10.92 32.50 -9.18
C SER A 111 -10.45 31.24 -8.45
N PHE A 112 -10.63 31.12 -7.12
CA PHE A 112 -10.27 29.91 -6.38
C PHE A 112 -11.48 29.02 -6.14
N LEU A 113 -11.27 27.71 -6.19
CA LEU A 113 -12.30 26.71 -5.93
C LEU A 113 -11.98 25.96 -4.63
N PHE A 114 -12.99 25.79 -3.79
CA PHE A 114 -12.86 25.20 -2.46
C PHE A 114 -13.67 23.91 -2.35
N LEU A 115 -13.25 23.03 -1.44
CA LEU A 115 -14.02 21.86 -1.06
C LEU A 115 -15.39 22.28 -0.51
N GLN A 116 -16.40 21.46 -0.80
CA GLN A 116 -17.75 21.61 -0.29
C GLN A 116 -18.20 20.27 0.28
N GLU A 117 -19.24 20.29 1.11
CA GLU A 117 -19.93 19.06 1.45
C GLU A 117 -20.44 18.37 0.17
N ASN A 118 -20.42 17.05 0.16
CA ASN A 118 -20.73 16.21 -0.99
C ASN A 118 -19.73 16.26 -2.16
N THR A 119 -18.62 16.98 -2.04
CA THR A 119 -17.48 16.79 -2.95
C THR A 119 -16.90 15.38 -2.77
N TYR A 120 -16.61 14.70 -3.87
CA TYR A 120 -15.95 13.39 -3.87
C TYR A 120 -14.45 13.56 -4.13
N MET A 121 -13.63 13.08 -3.19
CA MET A 121 -12.17 13.15 -3.30
C MET A 121 -11.57 11.94 -4.03
N GLN A 122 -10.43 12.16 -4.66
CA GLN A 122 -9.68 11.12 -5.35
C GLN A 122 -8.72 10.42 -4.39
N GLY A 123 -8.72 9.09 -4.43
CA GLY A 123 -7.86 8.29 -3.60
C GLY A 123 -8.43 6.91 -3.28
N ILE A 124 -7.70 6.18 -2.45
CA ILE A 124 -8.04 4.87 -1.91
C ILE A 124 -9.16 5.02 -0.89
N TYR A 125 -10.26 4.31 -1.12
CA TYR A 125 -11.51 4.45 -0.36
C TYR A 125 -11.60 3.63 0.92
N ARG A 126 -10.63 2.74 1.21
CA ARG A 126 -10.59 1.95 2.44
C ARG A 126 -9.38 2.27 3.27
N ASN A 127 -9.57 2.27 4.60
CA ASN A 127 -8.46 2.25 5.53
C ASN A 127 -7.59 1.01 5.26
N ILE A 128 -6.31 1.24 5.05
CA ILE A 128 -5.31 0.18 4.94
C ILE A 128 -5.03 -0.31 6.37
N PRO A 129 -5.35 -1.56 6.71
CA PRO A 129 -5.19 -2.02 8.08
C PRO A 129 -3.71 -2.08 8.45
N LEU A 130 -3.38 -1.43 9.57
CA LEU A 130 -1.99 -1.26 10.01
C LEU A 130 -1.60 -2.34 11.03
N ASN A 131 -0.33 -2.74 10.97
CA ASN A 131 0.33 -3.49 12.04
C ASN A 131 -0.36 -4.80 12.48
N ILE A 132 -1.06 -5.49 11.57
CA ILE A 132 -1.59 -6.83 11.85
C ILE A 132 -0.41 -7.74 12.18
N LYS A 133 -0.36 -8.24 13.42
CA LYS A 133 0.73 -9.11 13.89
C LYS A 133 0.61 -10.49 13.26
N GLU A 134 1.74 -11.13 13.02
CA GLU A 134 1.78 -12.50 12.53
C GLU A 134 1.69 -13.45 13.72
N SER A 135 0.54 -14.11 13.90
CA SER A 135 0.36 -15.09 14.97
C SER A 135 1.03 -16.43 14.64
N LYS A 136 1.15 -17.30 15.65
CA LYS A 136 1.61 -18.68 15.44
C LYS A 136 0.75 -19.44 14.41
N LEU A 137 -0.57 -19.21 14.39
CA LEU A 137 -1.45 -19.85 13.40
C LEU A 137 -1.25 -19.28 12.00
N TYR A 138 -1.01 -17.97 11.88
CA TYR A 138 -0.60 -17.36 10.61
C TYR A 138 0.69 -17.99 10.07
N MET A 139 1.73 -18.14 10.90
CA MET A 139 2.99 -18.76 10.46
C MET A 139 2.78 -20.19 9.96
N ALA A 140 1.96 -20.99 10.66
CA ALA A 140 1.63 -22.36 10.24
C ALA A 140 0.83 -22.39 8.94
N GLY A 141 -0.17 -21.51 8.80
CA GLY A 141 -0.91 -21.34 7.56
C GLY A 141 -0.01 -20.98 6.40
N TYR A 142 0.91 -20.03 6.60
CA TYR A 142 1.89 -19.61 5.59
C TYR A 142 2.75 -20.77 5.09
N LEU A 143 3.34 -21.56 6.00
CA LEU A 143 4.14 -22.72 5.64
C LEU A 143 3.35 -23.71 4.78
N ILE A 144 2.13 -24.07 5.22
CA ILE A 144 1.26 -24.99 4.47
C ILE A 144 0.85 -24.39 3.12
N GLY A 145 0.57 -23.08 3.04
CA GLY A 145 0.27 -22.40 1.78
C GLY A 145 1.42 -22.49 0.78
N VAL A 146 2.67 -22.34 1.25
CA VAL A 146 3.88 -22.51 0.44
C VAL A 146 4.05 -23.97 -0.01
N GLU A 147 3.85 -24.93 0.89
CA GLU A 147 3.95 -26.38 0.61
C GLU A 147 3.00 -26.84 -0.51
N VAL A 148 1.78 -26.30 -0.54
CA VAL A 148 0.73 -26.74 -1.47
C VAL A 148 1.04 -26.31 -2.92
N PHE A 149 1.68 -25.18 -3.18
CA PHE A 149 1.87 -24.70 -4.57
C PHE A 149 3.29 -24.27 -4.91
N GLY A 150 4.27 -24.49 -4.03
CA GLY A 150 5.68 -24.25 -4.31
C GLY A 150 6.11 -24.96 -5.59
N LYS A 151 6.10 -24.24 -6.72
CA LYS A 151 6.57 -24.72 -8.03
C LYS A 151 8.04 -25.13 -7.99
N SER A 152 8.75 -24.69 -6.96
CA SER A 152 10.17 -24.92 -6.70
C SER A 152 10.45 -25.85 -5.52
N LEU A 153 9.41 -26.46 -4.94
CA LEU A 153 9.58 -27.74 -4.23
C LEU A 153 9.84 -28.77 -5.32
N VAL A 154 11.11 -28.92 -5.73
CA VAL A 154 11.54 -30.07 -6.51
C VAL A 154 10.97 -31.27 -5.76
N PRO A 155 10.06 -32.03 -6.39
CA PRO A 155 9.09 -32.86 -5.69
C PRO A 155 9.83 -33.68 -4.66
N LEU A 156 9.53 -33.46 -3.38
CA LEU A 156 9.93 -34.22 -2.19
C LEU A 156 10.55 -35.57 -2.58
N ARG A 157 11.83 -35.57 -2.99
CA ARG A 157 12.45 -36.75 -3.60
C ARG A 157 13.00 -37.61 -2.48
N GLY A 158 12.08 -38.27 -1.78
CA GLY A 158 12.29 -39.55 -1.09
C GLY A 158 13.53 -39.65 -0.18
N GLY A 159 13.78 -38.63 0.65
CA GLY A 159 14.86 -38.65 1.64
C GLY A 159 14.39 -38.22 3.04
N GLU A 160 15.33 -38.18 3.98
CA GLU A 160 15.12 -37.64 5.34
C GLU A 160 14.79 -36.12 5.35
N TYR A 161 14.96 -35.42 4.21
CA TYR A 161 14.84 -33.96 4.11
C TYR A 161 13.97 -33.51 2.92
N ALA A 162 13.28 -32.38 3.11
CA ALA A 162 12.58 -31.58 2.10
C ALA A 162 13.44 -30.39 1.68
N ASP A 163 13.60 -30.21 0.37
CA ASP A 163 14.34 -29.08 -0.21
C ASP A 163 13.36 -27.99 -0.69
N PHE A 164 13.65 -26.73 -0.38
CA PHE A 164 12.91 -25.57 -0.88
C PHE A 164 13.86 -24.52 -1.43
N VAL A 165 13.52 -23.99 -2.61
CA VAL A 165 14.24 -22.92 -3.29
C VAL A 165 13.21 -21.95 -3.83
N SER A 166 13.48 -20.65 -3.80
CA SER A 166 12.66 -19.63 -4.47
C SER A 166 13.57 -18.67 -5.23
N PRO A 167 13.13 -18.11 -6.37
CA PRO A 167 13.78 -16.95 -6.99
C PRO A 167 13.92 -15.78 -6.03
N ASP A 168 12.94 -15.60 -5.14
CA ASP A 168 13.00 -14.62 -4.07
C ASP A 168 13.64 -15.24 -2.81
N ILE A 169 14.83 -14.74 -2.46
CA ILE A 169 15.58 -15.17 -1.28
C ILE A 169 14.84 -14.89 0.04
N GLU A 170 14.04 -13.82 0.10
CA GLU A 170 13.31 -13.43 1.31
C GLU A 170 12.17 -14.41 1.60
N VAL A 171 11.55 -15.00 0.57
CA VAL A 171 10.59 -16.12 0.74
C VAL A 171 11.30 -17.30 1.40
N THR A 172 12.47 -17.67 0.89
CA THR A 172 13.27 -18.79 1.44
C THR A 172 13.68 -18.53 2.89
N ARG A 173 14.11 -17.30 3.20
CA ARG A 173 14.47 -16.87 4.57
C ARG A 173 13.28 -16.89 5.51
N ARG A 174 12.10 -16.43 5.07
CA ARG A 174 10.87 -16.46 5.87
C ARG A 174 10.47 -17.90 6.21
N VAL A 175 10.43 -18.78 5.21
CA VAL A 175 10.12 -20.21 5.42
C VAL A 175 11.10 -20.85 6.41
N TYR A 176 12.41 -20.59 6.25
CA TYR A 176 13.44 -21.03 7.19
C TYR A 176 13.18 -20.55 8.62
N ASN A 177 12.90 -19.25 8.81
CA ASN A 177 12.65 -18.67 10.12
C ASN A 177 11.41 -19.25 10.80
N TYR A 178 10.33 -19.49 10.05
CA TYR A 178 9.12 -20.12 10.59
C TYR A 178 9.37 -21.58 10.97
N TYR A 179 10.05 -22.37 10.13
CA TYR A 179 10.41 -23.74 10.49
C TYR A 179 11.29 -23.80 11.74
N LYS A 180 12.30 -22.93 11.84
CA LYS A 180 13.11 -22.75 13.05
C LYS A 180 12.26 -22.43 14.28
N TYR A 181 11.30 -21.52 14.16
CA TYR A 181 10.38 -21.17 15.24
C TYR A 181 9.55 -22.37 15.71
N PHE A 182 9.14 -23.26 14.80
CA PHE A 182 8.42 -24.48 15.15
C PHE A 182 9.32 -25.66 15.57
N GLY A 183 10.65 -25.46 15.62
CA GLY A 183 11.60 -26.50 16.01
C GLY A 183 11.84 -27.56 14.94
N VAL A 184 11.56 -27.27 13.67
CA VAL A 184 11.91 -28.15 12.55
C VAL A 184 13.41 -28.02 12.28
N GLU A 185 14.10 -29.16 12.23
CA GLU A 185 15.51 -29.21 11.88
C GLU A 185 15.70 -28.66 10.45
N THR A 186 16.48 -27.58 10.32
CA THR A 186 16.63 -26.85 9.06
C THR A 186 18.03 -26.28 8.86
N SER A 187 18.44 -26.19 7.60
CA SER A 187 19.68 -25.53 7.18
C SER A 187 19.49 -24.70 5.91
N LEU A 188 20.31 -23.67 5.74
CA LEU A 188 20.36 -22.82 4.55
C LEU A 188 21.76 -22.89 3.94
N SER A 189 21.84 -23.05 2.63
CA SER A 189 23.11 -22.99 1.88
C SER A 189 22.98 -22.10 0.65
N ASP A 190 24.11 -21.58 0.16
CA ASP A 190 24.16 -20.96 -1.17
C ASP A 190 23.75 -21.95 -2.25
N PHE A 191 23.06 -21.46 -3.27
CA PHE A 191 22.55 -22.29 -4.36
C PHE A 191 22.40 -21.46 -5.64
N CYS A 192 22.63 -22.09 -6.79
CA CYS A 192 22.28 -21.53 -8.09
C CYS A 192 21.12 -22.34 -8.67
N ALA A 193 20.06 -21.66 -9.06
CA ALA A 193 18.86 -22.27 -9.62
C ALA A 193 18.58 -21.74 -11.02
N THR A 194 17.77 -22.49 -11.77
CA THR A 194 17.29 -22.09 -13.09
C THR A 194 15.80 -21.86 -13.02
N ASN A 195 15.33 -20.70 -13.48
CA ASN A 195 13.92 -20.44 -13.70
C ASN A 195 13.47 -21.27 -14.90
N LEU A 196 12.55 -22.21 -14.70
CA LEU A 196 12.11 -23.14 -15.75
C LEU A 196 11.29 -22.44 -16.84
N ASP A 197 10.66 -21.31 -16.53
CA ASP A 197 9.83 -20.56 -17.48
C ASP A 197 10.70 -19.65 -18.37
N THR A 198 11.76 -19.05 -17.82
CA THR A 198 12.63 -18.10 -18.56
C THR A 198 13.99 -18.67 -18.95
N ASN A 199 14.35 -19.87 -18.46
CA ASN A 199 15.70 -20.45 -18.52
C ASN A 199 16.82 -19.60 -17.88
N GLU A 200 16.46 -18.57 -17.11
CA GLU A 200 17.43 -17.71 -16.43
C GLU A 200 18.09 -18.45 -15.26
N ILE A 201 19.41 -18.33 -15.14
CA ILE A 201 20.17 -18.83 -14.00
C ILE A 201 20.35 -17.71 -12.99
N PHE A 202 20.01 -17.95 -11.73
CA PHE A 202 20.11 -16.98 -10.65
C PHE A 202 20.72 -17.58 -9.38
N ALA A 203 21.42 -16.74 -8.62
CA ALA A 203 21.94 -17.09 -7.29
C ALA A 203 20.86 -16.87 -6.22
N THR A 204 20.71 -17.84 -5.32
CA THR A 204 19.71 -17.84 -4.26
C THR A 204 20.19 -18.68 -3.06
N LYS A 205 19.28 -18.98 -2.11
CA LYS A 205 19.50 -19.92 -1.04
C LYS A 205 18.66 -21.18 -1.25
N LYS A 206 19.21 -22.31 -0.83
CA LYS A 206 18.49 -23.57 -0.69
C LYS A 206 18.24 -23.86 0.78
N LEU A 207 16.96 -24.03 1.12
CA LEU A 207 16.52 -24.52 2.41
C LEU A 207 16.45 -26.05 2.36
N LYS A 208 17.01 -26.71 3.38
CA LYS A 208 16.74 -28.11 3.70
C LYS A 208 16.01 -28.18 5.03
N ALA A 209 14.96 -28.99 5.11
CA ALA A 209 14.17 -29.21 6.33
C ALA A 209 13.96 -30.71 6.58
N SER A 210 13.96 -31.17 7.83
CA SER A 210 13.59 -32.57 8.17
C SER A 210 12.19 -32.87 7.64
N TYR A 211 12.07 -33.82 6.71
CA TYR A 211 10.80 -34.12 6.06
C TYR A 211 9.77 -34.65 7.06
N LYS A 212 10.22 -35.48 8.01
CA LYS A 212 9.39 -36.02 9.09
C LYS A 212 8.80 -34.91 9.95
N ASP A 213 9.59 -33.88 10.26
CA ASP A 213 9.12 -32.81 11.14
C ASP A 213 8.24 -31.80 10.40
N VAL A 214 8.50 -31.57 9.11
CA VAL A 214 7.57 -30.85 8.22
C VAL A 214 6.21 -31.54 8.18
N LEU A 215 6.15 -32.85 7.89
CA LEU A 215 4.88 -33.59 7.86
C LEU A 215 4.11 -33.53 9.18
N LYS A 216 4.80 -33.77 10.31
CA LYS A 216 4.19 -33.66 11.64
C LYS A 216 3.63 -32.26 11.90
N LEU A 217 4.34 -31.21 11.47
CA LEU A 217 3.89 -29.83 11.60
C LEU A 217 2.62 -29.62 10.77
N SER A 218 2.63 -30.01 9.50
CA SER A 218 1.49 -29.82 8.59
C SER A 218 0.25 -30.58 9.09
N GLU A 219 0.39 -31.85 9.49
CA GLU A 219 -0.69 -32.65 10.08
C GLU A 219 -1.22 -32.01 11.38
N LYS A 220 -0.33 -31.51 12.23
CA LYS A 220 -0.71 -30.87 13.49
C LYS A 220 -1.51 -29.59 13.31
N TYR A 221 -1.18 -28.77 12.31
CA TYR A 221 -1.78 -27.44 12.16
C TYR A 221 -2.89 -27.37 11.12
N VAL A 222 -2.98 -28.28 10.14
CA VAL A 222 -4.01 -28.25 9.09
C VAL A 222 -5.44 -28.34 9.66
N VAL A 223 -5.62 -28.91 10.85
CA VAL A 223 -6.90 -28.92 11.58
C VAL A 223 -7.45 -27.52 11.86
N ASN A 224 -6.59 -26.49 11.82
CA ASN A 224 -6.95 -25.09 12.02
C ASN A 224 -7.33 -24.37 10.72
N LYS A 225 -7.60 -25.08 9.61
CA LYS A 225 -7.97 -24.48 8.32
C LYS A 225 -9.18 -23.55 8.36
N GLU A 226 -10.04 -23.70 9.38
CA GLU A 226 -11.20 -22.82 9.60
C GLU A 226 -10.89 -21.61 10.50
N ASN A 227 -9.67 -21.48 11.03
CA ASN A 227 -9.26 -20.33 11.83
C ASN A 227 -8.85 -19.13 10.96
N GLU A 228 -9.25 -17.94 11.39
CA GLU A 228 -9.05 -16.67 10.71
C GLU A 228 -7.58 -16.38 10.36
N GLU A 229 -6.70 -16.50 11.36
CA GLU A 229 -5.28 -16.21 11.25
C GLU A 229 -4.55 -17.27 10.43
N PHE A 230 -4.95 -18.53 10.59
CA PHE A 230 -4.43 -19.62 9.76
C PHE A 230 -4.74 -19.37 8.28
N ARG A 231 -5.99 -19.04 7.94
CA ARG A 231 -6.37 -18.72 6.55
C ARG A 231 -5.60 -17.53 6.02
N ARG A 232 -5.42 -16.47 6.82
CA ARG A 232 -4.62 -15.30 6.43
C ARG A 232 -3.19 -15.70 6.07
N GLY A 233 -2.55 -16.52 6.91
CA GLY A 233 -1.23 -17.08 6.62
C GLY A 233 -1.21 -17.91 5.36
N PHE A 234 -2.19 -18.80 5.22
CA PHE A 234 -2.31 -19.69 4.06
C PHE A 234 -2.39 -18.93 2.73
N VAL A 235 -3.22 -17.89 2.66
CA VAL A 235 -3.33 -17.03 1.46
C VAL A 235 -1.99 -16.36 1.13
N ALA A 236 -1.26 -15.87 2.15
CA ALA A 236 0.04 -15.24 1.97
C ALA A 236 1.11 -16.21 1.44
N GLY A 237 1.19 -17.42 2.03
CA GLY A 237 2.12 -18.45 1.55
C GLY A 237 1.78 -18.97 0.16
N LEU A 238 0.48 -19.06 -0.15
CA LEU A 238 -0.01 -19.39 -1.48
C LEU A 238 0.38 -18.34 -2.53
N TYR A 239 0.34 -17.06 -2.14
CA TYR A 239 0.75 -15.94 -2.99
C TYR A 239 2.26 -15.97 -3.24
N ASP A 240 3.08 -16.10 -2.21
CA ASP A 240 4.55 -16.11 -2.35
C ASP A 240 5.07 -17.31 -3.15
N SER A 241 4.36 -18.44 -3.09
CA SER A 241 4.79 -19.67 -3.79
C SER A 241 4.47 -19.70 -5.27
N ALA A 242 3.40 -19.04 -5.72
CA ALA A 242 3.04 -19.06 -7.15
C ALA A 242 2.08 -17.95 -7.61
N GLY A 243 2.07 -16.77 -6.96
CA GLY A 243 1.44 -15.57 -7.50
C GLY A 243 2.24 -14.95 -8.65
N THR A 244 1.56 -14.35 -9.63
CA THR A 244 2.15 -13.90 -10.92
C THR A 244 1.70 -12.50 -11.35
N VAL A 245 1.53 -11.55 -10.40
CA VAL A 245 1.16 -10.12 -10.56
C VAL A 245 -0.37 -9.82 -10.48
N ASN A 246 -0.63 -8.54 -10.19
CA ASN A 246 -1.82 -7.87 -9.66
C ASN A 246 -3.19 -8.29 -10.27
N PRO A 247 -4.11 -8.83 -9.44
CA PRO A 247 -3.80 -9.42 -8.16
C PRO A 247 -4.19 -10.89 -8.23
N ILE A 248 -3.21 -11.75 -8.48
CA ILE A 248 -3.35 -13.22 -8.49
C ILE A 248 -3.98 -13.77 -9.77
N LYS A 249 -3.51 -13.35 -10.97
CA LYS A 249 -3.75 -14.19 -12.16
C LYS A 249 -2.90 -15.45 -12.08
N LYS A 250 -3.47 -16.60 -11.71
CA LYS A 250 -2.69 -17.84 -11.50
C LYS A 250 -3.42 -19.05 -12.06
N SER A 251 -2.81 -19.78 -13.00
CA SER A 251 -3.29 -21.09 -13.46
C SER A 251 -3.05 -22.16 -12.39
N LEU A 252 -4.12 -22.71 -11.83
CA LEU A 252 -4.13 -23.73 -10.78
C LEU A 252 -4.22 -25.13 -11.43
N LYS A 253 -3.31 -26.05 -11.17
CA LYS A 253 -3.47 -27.43 -11.70
C LYS A 253 -4.60 -28.14 -10.94
N SER A 254 -5.39 -28.94 -11.65
CA SER A 254 -6.69 -29.53 -11.25
C SER A 254 -6.75 -30.36 -9.95
N LEU A 255 -5.61 -30.62 -9.29
CA LEU A 255 -5.49 -31.61 -8.21
C LEU A 255 -5.71 -31.05 -6.78
N LYS A 256 -6.16 -29.81 -6.61
CA LYS A 256 -6.12 -29.13 -5.29
C LYS A 256 -7.36 -28.27 -4.96
N LYS A 257 -8.57 -28.76 -5.27
CA LYS A 257 -9.84 -28.03 -5.03
C LYS A 257 -10.01 -27.58 -3.57
N ASP A 258 -9.71 -28.44 -2.60
CA ASP A 258 -9.87 -28.13 -1.16
C ASP A 258 -9.05 -26.91 -0.71
N PHE A 259 -7.92 -26.64 -1.37
CA PHE A 259 -7.06 -25.49 -1.06
C PHE A 259 -7.54 -24.19 -1.71
N LEU A 260 -8.32 -24.29 -2.80
CA LEU A 260 -9.02 -23.13 -3.36
C LEU A 260 -10.11 -22.66 -2.42
N GLU A 261 -10.84 -23.56 -1.78
CA GLU A 261 -11.84 -23.18 -0.78
C GLU A 261 -11.24 -22.38 0.38
N ILE A 262 -10.03 -22.72 0.83
CA ILE A 262 -9.32 -21.96 1.88
C ILE A 262 -8.94 -20.57 1.38
N LEU A 263 -8.45 -20.45 0.14
CA LEU A 263 -8.17 -19.15 -0.49
C LEU A 263 -9.44 -18.30 -0.59
N GLU A 264 -10.52 -18.87 -1.13
CA GLU A 264 -11.80 -18.18 -1.29
C GLU A 264 -12.37 -17.70 0.04
N LYS A 265 -12.38 -18.57 1.06
CA LYS A 265 -12.79 -18.19 2.41
C LYS A 265 -11.88 -17.10 2.99
N GLY A 266 -10.57 -17.18 2.75
CA GLY A 266 -9.60 -16.19 3.19
C GLY A 266 -9.81 -14.81 2.54
N LEU A 267 -10.12 -14.76 1.24
CA LEU A 267 -10.43 -13.51 0.54
C LEU A 267 -11.78 -12.92 1.01
N LYS A 268 -12.83 -13.75 1.06
CA LYS A 268 -14.17 -13.33 1.53
C LYS A 268 -14.16 -12.81 2.96
N GLN A 269 -13.34 -13.40 3.83
CA GLN A 269 -13.19 -12.96 5.23
C GLN A 269 -12.76 -11.50 5.36
N TYR A 270 -12.01 -10.99 4.38
CA TYR A 270 -11.58 -9.59 4.34
C TYR A 270 -12.30 -8.81 3.25
N ASP A 271 -13.47 -9.26 2.77
CA ASP A 271 -14.28 -8.50 1.81
C ASP A 271 -13.52 -8.17 0.51
N PHE A 272 -12.72 -9.12 0.01
CA PHE A 272 -12.07 -9.03 -1.29
C PHE A 272 -12.96 -9.62 -2.38
N ASP A 273 -13.23 -8.85 -3.42
CA ASP A 273 -13.85 -9.36 -4.65
C ASP A 273 -12.82 -10.07 -5.52
N TYR A 274 -13.19 -11.22 -6.07
CA TYR A 274 -12.31 -12.00 -6.94
C TYR A 274 -13.11 -12.73 -8.02
N SER A 275 -12.47 -12.96 -9.15
CA SER A 275 -12.96 -13.80 -10.24
C SER A 275 -12.18 -15.11 -10.25
N TYR A 276 -12.86 -16.18 -10.67
CA TYR A 276 -12.24 -17.48 -10.92
C TYR A 276 -12.75 -18.06 -12.23
N ARG A 277 -11.83 -18.38 -13.13
CA ARG A 277 -12.09 -19.00 -14.43
C ARG A 277 -11.64 -20.46 -14.36
N SER A 278 -12.58 -21.35 -14.10
CA SER A 278 -12.32 -22.80 -13.94
C SER A 278 -11.69 -23.44 -15.19
N GLU A 279 -11.98 -22.93 -16.38
CA GLU A 279 -11.45 -23.41 -17.67
C GLU A 279 -9.93 -23.25 -17.78
N PHE A 280 -9.41 -22.11 -17.31
CA PHE A 280 -7.99 -21.78 -17.31
C PHE A 280 -7.34 -22.01 -15.94
N TRP A 281 -8.18 -22.37 -14.98
CA TRP A 281 -7.87 -22.44 -13.56
C TRP A 281 -7.29 -21.15 -13.01
N GLU A 282 -7.76 -20.01 -13.50
CA GLU A 282 -7.21 -18.68 -13.20
C GLU A 282 -8.06 -17.95 -12.16
N GLY A 283 -7.48 -17.61 -11.01
CA GLY A 283 -8.03 -16.59 -10.11
C GLY A 283 -7.67 -15.18 -10.59
N ALA A 284 -8.33 -14.14 -10.10
CA ALA A 284 -7.84 -12.76 -10.09
C ALA A 284 -8.68 -11.94 -9.09
N LEU A 285 -8.03 -11.20 -8.21
CA LEU A 285 -8.67 -10.22 -7.34
C LEU A 285 -9.11 -9.00 -8.17
N LEU A 286 -10.24 -8.41 -7.79
CA LEU A 286 -10.85 -7.27 -8.47
C LEU A 286 -10.59 -5.99 -7.65
N GLY A 287 -10.85 -4.82 -8.24
CA GLY A 287 -10.68 -3.52 -7.58
C GLY A 287 -9.29 -2.86 -7.71
N GLY A 288 -8.40 -3.42 -8.54
CA GLY A 288 -7.19 -2.74 -9.00
C GLY A 288 -6.11 -2.53 -7.93
N ALA A 289 -5.30 -1.48 -8.11
CA ALA A 289 -4.19 -1.14 -7.22
C ALA A 289 -4.58 -0.91 -5.74
N PRO A 290 -5.69 -0.22 -5.42
CA PRO A 290 -6.14 -0.07 -4.03
C PRO A 290 -6.34 -1.39 -3.29
N GLU A 291 -7.02 -2.36 -3.93
CA GLU A 291 -7.24 -3.69 -3.34
C GLU A 291 -5.94 -4.50 -3.25
N LEU A 292 -5.00 -4.33 -4.18
CA LEU A 292 -3.68 -4.96 -4.06
C LEU A 292 -2.89 -4.44 -2.85
N ILE A 293 -2.87 -3.13 -2.64
CA ILE A 293 -2.21 -2.52 -1.47
C ILE A 293 -2.86 -3.06 -0.19
N ARG A 294 -4.19 -3.15 -0.16
CA ARG A 294 -4.94 -3.73 0.96
C ARG A 294 -4.56 -5.19 1.18
N PHE A 295 -4.45 -5.97 0.11
CA PHE A 295 -4.01 -7.36 0.15
C PHE A 295 -2.62 -7.49 0.78
N TYR A 296 -1.66 -6.66 0.37
CA TYR A 296 -0.30 -6.67 0.93
C TYR A 296 -0.26 -6.33 2.41
N ASN A 297 -1.11 -5.42 2.88
CA ASN A 297 -1.13 -5.02 4.28
C ASN A 297 -1.89 -6.00 5.19
N ILE A 298 -2.91 -6.69 4.66
CA ILE A 298 -3.64 -7.75 5.38
C ILE A 298 -2.85 -9.04 5.44
N PHE A 299 -2.54 -9.59 4.26
CA PHE A 299 -1.96 -10.92 4.16
C PHE A 299 -0.45 -10.90 4.38
N LYS A 300 0.23 -9.76 4.24
CA LYS A 300 1.68 -9.63 4.45
C LYS A 300 2.53 -10.67 3.69
N PRO A 301 2.29 -10.94 2.40
CA PRO A 301 3.22 -11.74 1.60
C PRO A 301 4.61 -11.08 1.58
N VAL A 302 5.64 -11.89 1.30
CA VAL A 302 6.99 -11.38 1.04
C VAL A 302 7.01 -10.66 -0.30
N ASN A 303 6.49 -11.32 -1.33
CA ASN A 303 6.49 -10.80 -2.68
C ASN A 303 5.47 -9.67 -2.77
N LYS A 304 5.95 -8.47 -3.06
CA LYS A 304 5.12 -7.28 -3.28
C LYS A 304 5.63 -6.56 -4.51
N LEU A 305 4.70 -6.02 -5.29
CA LEU A 305 5.05 -5.22 -6.45
C LEU A 305 4.64 -3.78 -6.21
N PRO A 306 5.42 -2.81 -6.68
CA PRO A 306 4.93 -1.45 -6.73
C PRO A 306 3.73 -1.38 -7.68
N VAL A 307 2.79 -0.49 -7.39
CA VAL A 307 1.62 -0.21 -8.24
C VAL A 307 1.86 0.98 -9.18
N GLU A 308 3.12 1.36 -9.39
CA GLU A 308 3.50 2.41 -10.33
C GLU A 308 3.01 2.10 -11.75
N ASN A 309 2.56 3.12 -12.47
CA ASN A 309 1.96 3.04 -13.79
C ASN A 309 0.65 2.25 -13.86
N ILE A 310 0.03 1.93 -12.71
CA ILE A 310 -1.32 1.38 -12.65
C ILE A 310 -2.31 2.52 -12.45
N GLU A 311 -3.43 2.45 -13.15
CA GLU A 311 -4.54 3.38 -12.97
C GLU A 311 -5.09 3.30 -11.53
N ALA A 312 -5.20 4.46 -10.90
CA ALA A 312 -5.77 4.64 -9.57
C ALA A 312 -7.30 4.76 -9.60
N SER A 313 -7.88 4.90 -10.79
CA SER A 313 -9.31 4.70 -10.99
C SER A 313 -9.56 3.21 -10.77
N ASN A 314 -10.18 2.83 -9.64
CA ASN A 314 -11.04 1.65 -9.60
C ASN A 314 -11.80 1.54 -8.27
N ILE A 315 -13.12 1.66 -8.47
CA ILE A 315 -14.26 1.16 -7.70
C ILE A 315 -14.43 1.76 -6.29
N HIS A 316 -15.49 2.54 -6.15
CA HIS A 316 -16.00 3.22 -4.93
C HIS A 316 -15.48 4.63 -4.62
N GLN A 317 -15.44 5.52 -5.62
CA GLN A 317 -15.34 6.96 -5.37
C GLN A 317 -16.46 7.47 -4.43
N GLU A 318 -17.62 6.80 -4.37
CA GLU A 318 -18.72 7.22 -3.49
C GLU A 318 -18.37 7.27 -1.99
N ASN A 319 -17.35 6.52 -1.56
CA ASN A 319 -16.91 6.43 -0.17
C ASN A 319 -15.91 7.54 0.22
N ASN A 320 -15.41 8.30 -0.75
CA ASN A 320 -14.54 9.47 -0.51
C ASN A 320 -15.35 10.78 -0.44
N ARG A 321 -16.66 10.72 -0.17
CA ARG A 321 -17.54 11.89 -0.11
C ARG A 321 -17.30 12.67 1.18
N ILE A 322 -17.14 13.97 1.07
CA ILE A 322 -17.06 14.87 2.23
C ILE A 322 -18.45 14.97 2.90
N VAL A 323 -18.48 14.75 4.21
CA VAL A 323 -19.69 14.89 5.04
C VAL A 323 -19.65 16.09 5.98
N SER A 324 -18.46 16.58 6.36
CA SER A 324 -18.34 17.83 7.11
C SER A 324 -16.96 18.47 6.91
N ILE A 325 -16.93 19.79 7.02
CA ILE A 325 -15.72 20.62 7.00
C ILE A 325 -15.80 21.57 8.20
N GLU A 326 -14.85 21.47 9.12
CA GLU A 326 -14.87 22.19 10.40
C GLU A 326 -13.52 22.87 10.67
N GLU A 327 -13.52 24.17 10.97
CA GLU A 327 -12.32 24.84 11.48
C GLU A 327 -11.97 24.34 12.89
N ILE A 328 -10.68 24.05 13.09
CA ILE A 328 -10.10 23.60 14.36
C ILE A 328 -8.74 24.26 14.60
N ARG A 329 -8.16 24.02 15.78
CA ARG A 329 -6.75 24.34 16.06
C ARG A 329 -5.92 23.06 16.03
N SER A 330 -4.75 23.11 15.41
CA SER A 330 -3.76 22.04 15.46
C SER A 330 -2.33 22.59 15.56
N ASP A 331 -1.58 22.07 16.53
CA ASP A 331 -0.14 22.35 16.71
C ASP A 331 0.74 21.31 16.00
N ASN A 332 0.14 20.42 15.20
CA ASN A 332 0.78 19.22 14.67
C ASN A 332 0.71 19.16 13.14
N LEU A 333 0.80 20.32 12.47
CA LEU A 333 0.82 20.39 11.02
C LEU A 333 2.26 20.28 10.48
N TYR A 334 2.41 19.71 9.29
CA TYR A 334 3.68 19.53 8.60
C TYR A 334 3.56 19.97 7.14
N GLU A 335 4.52 20.79 6.70
CA GLU A 335 4.79 21.04 5.30
C GLU A 335 5.64 19.88 4.78
N ILE A 336 5.17 19.25 3.70
CA ILE A 336 5.88 18.18 2.99
C ILE A 336 6.20 18.71 1.61
N VAL A 337 7.43 18.53 1.13
CA VAL A 337 7.80 18.85 -0.26
C VAL A 337 8.23 17.56 -0.94
N THR A 338 7.76 17.32 -2.15
CA THR A 338 8.01 16.10 -2.93
C THR A 338 8.49 16.45 -4.34
N THR A 339 9.13 15.49 -5.01
CA THR A 339 9.50 15.66 -6.43
C THR A 339 8.31 15.67 -7.39
N SER A 340 7.19 15.09 -6.97
CA SER A 340 5.98 14.82 -7.78
C SER A 340 4.84 15.82 -7.53
N ARG A 341 5.02 16.76 -6.59
CA ARG A 341 4.04 17.77 -6.17
C ARG A 341 2.78 17.25 -5.47
N ASN A 342 2.74 15.96 -5.16
CA ASN A 342 1.62 15.35 -4.45
C ASN A 342 2.03 14.03 -3.81
N PHE A 343 1.22 13.58 -2.86
CA PHE A 343 1.35 12.27 -2.21
C PHE A 343 -0.02 11.78 -1.77
N ILE A 344 -0.10 10.57 -1.21
CA ILE A 344 -1.36 10.00 -0.71
C ILE A 344 -1.33 9.95 0.81
N ALA A 345 -2.26 10.66 1.45
CA ALA A 345 -2.37 10.77 2.90
C ALA A 345 -3.78 10.38 3.38
N ASN A 346 -3.87 9.49 4.38
CA ASN A 346 -5.11 8.83 4.80
C ASN A 346 -5.91 8.26 3.63
N GLY A 347 -5.20 7.78 2.60
CA GLY A 347 -5.80 7.25 1.39
C GLY A 347 -6.29 8.31 0.39
N ILE A 348 -6.20 9.61 0.67
CA ILE A 348 -6.62 10.66 -0.27
C ILE A 348 -5.41 11.31 -0.93
N VAL A 349 -5.52 11.57 -2.24
CA VAL A 349 -4.52 12.30 -3.01
C VAL A 349 -4.50 13.76 -2.56
N THR A 350 -3.32 14.21 -2.15
CA THR A 350 -3.12 15.50 -1.54
C THR A 350 -1.92 16.20 -2.14
N HIS A 351 -2.00 17.53 -2.31
CA HIS A 351 -0.90 18.30 -2.83
C HIS A 351 0.22 18.40 -1.77
N ASP A 352 1.45 18.63 -2.22
CA ASP A 352 2.56 18.97 -1.34
C ASP A 352 2.67 20.49 -1.12
N CYS A 353 3.63 20.95 -0.33
CA CYS A 353 3.81 22.38 -0.13
C CYS A 353 4.36 23.04 -1.40
N ALA A 354 3.51 23.73 -2.14
CA ALA A 354 3.92 24.53 -3.28
C ALA A 354 4.70 25.79 -2.83
N VAL A 355 5.94 25.93 -3.28
CA VAL A 355 6.56 27.26 -3.41
C VAL A 355 6.00 27.87 -4.68
N ILE A 356 4.97 28.71 -4.56
CA ILE A 356 4.46 29.47 -5.72
C ILE A 356 5.43 30.61 -5.99
N ASP A 357 6.35 30.42 -6.94
CA ASP A 357 6.97 31.54 -7.63
C ASP A 357 5.92 32.10 -8.59
N GLN A 358 5.36 33.26 -8.26
CA GLN A 358 4.55 34.04 -9.18
C GLN A 358 5.50 34.76 -10.14
N ASN A 359 5.77 34.17 -11.30
CA ASN A 359 6.36 34.90 -12.42
C ASN A 359 5.43 36.01 -12.92
#